data_AF-A0A831UKY7-F1
#
_entry.id   AF-A0A831UKY7-F1
#
_cell.length_a   1.000
_cell.length_b   1.000
_cell.length_c   1.000
_cell.angle_alpha   90.00
_cell.angle_beta   90.00
_cell.angle_gamma   90.00
#
_symmetry.space_group_name_H-M   'P 1'
#
loop_
_entity.id
_entity.type
_entity.pdbx_description
1 polymer ?
#
loop_
_entity_poly.entity_id
_entity_poly.type
_entity_poly.pdbx_seq_one_letter_code
_entity_poly.pdbx_strand_id
1 'polypeptide(L)'
;MIHPTLDAFRKLARPGALVPVYREVLADLETPVSAFMRIAKDQPFAFLLESVEQADQLGRYSFLGANPSIVLKSKGTEVTVTRDGRDETYASDYPLGELRRLMADYSPVAIPGIPEFHGGAVGYIG
;
A
#
# COMPACT_ATOMS: atom_id res chain seq x y z
N MET A 1 5.03 -13.25 16.08
CA MET A 1 4.00 -12.64 16.95
C MET A 1 3.38 -11.46 16.19
N ILE A 2 2.12 -11.11 16.42
CA ILE A 2 1.49 -9.93 15.77
C ILE A 2 1.80 -8.68 16.60
N HIS A 3 2.21 -7.61 15.92
CA HIS A 3 2.54 -6.30 16.48
C HIS A 3 1.74 -5.19 15.78
N PRO A 4 1.40 -4.09 16.47
CA PRO A 4 1.47 -3.94 17.93
C PRO A 4 0.49 -4.89 18.64
N THR A 5 0.65 -5.08 19.96
CA THR A 5 -0.39 -5.76 20.76
C THR A 5 -1.70 -4.99 20.68
N LEU A 6 -2.83 -5.63 20.97
CA LEU A 6 -4.13 -4.95 20.95
C LEU A 6 -4.17 -3.70 21.85
N ASP A 7 -3.55 -3.77 23.03
CA ASP A 7 -3.48 -2.62 23.95
C ASP A 7 -2.58 -1.51 23.42
N ALA A 8 -1.47 -1.83 22.76
CA ALA A 8 -0.62 -0.84 22.12
C ALA A 8 -1.31 -0.22 20.89
N PHE A 9 -2.02 -1.02 20.07
CA PHE A 9 -2.82 -0.54 18.97
C PHE A 9 -3.87 0.48 19.44
N ARG A 10 -4.61 0.16 20.50
CA ARG A 10 -5.63 1.05 21.08
C ARG A 10 -5.07 2.40 21.54
N LYS A 11 -3.82 2.44 21.98
CA LYS A 11 -3.14 3.69 22.38
C LYS A 11 -2.70 4.54 21.19
N LEU A 12 -2.38 3.90 20.05
CA LEU A 12 -1.98 4.58 18.82
C LEU A 12 -3.19 5.02 17.98
N ALA A 13 -4.29 4.27 18.06
CA ALA A 13 -5.52 4.50 17.33
C ALA A 13 -6.19 5.81 17.75
N ARG A 14 -6.42 6.66 16.76
CA ARG A 14 -7.13 7.95 16.85
C ARG A 14 -7.75 8.24 15.47
N PRO A 15 -8.74 9.14 15.35
CA PRO A 15 -9.32 9.48 14.06
C PRO A 15 -8.26 9.79 13.01
N GLY A 16 -8.37 9.15 11.84
CA GLY A 16 -7.42 9.28 10.72
C GLY A 16 -6.08 8.55 10.90
N ALA A 17 -5.75 8.00 12.07
CA ALA A 17 -4.47 7.31 12.24
C ALA A 17 -4.41 5.99 11.44
N LEU A 18 -3.40 5.89 10.59
CA LEU A 18 -3.04 4.66 9.89
C LEU A 18 -1.95 3.95 10.71
N VAL A 19 -2.38 2.96 11.51
CA VAL A 19 -1.49 2.16 12.37
C VAL A 19 -1.26 0.81 11.69
N PRO A 20 -0.03 0.46 11.27
CA PRO A 20 0.22 -0.84 10.67
C PRO A 20 0.13 -1.95 11.70
N VAL A 21 -0.55 -3.03 11.33
CA VAL A 21 -0.55 -4.30 12.09
C VAL A 21 0.24 -5.30 11.27
N TYR A 22 1.32 -5.81 11.85
CA TYR A 22 2.31 -6.61 11.13
C TYR A 22 2.79 -7.80 11.96
N ARG A 23 3.45 -8.74 11.29
CA ARG A 23 4.22 -9.81 11.91
C ARG A 23 5.44 -10.09 11.04
N GLU A 24 6.55 -10.42 11.67
CA GLU A 24 7.70 -10.99 10.98
C GLU A 24 7.53 -12.50 10.89
N VAL A 25 7.89 -13.05 9.73
CA VAL A 25 7.83 -14.49 9.44
C VAL A 25 9.17 -14.94 8.88
N LEU A 26 9.59 -16.16 9.21
CA LEU A 26 10.75 -16.78 8.60
C LEU A 26 10.41 -17.10 7.15
N ALA A 27 11.24 -16.63 6.22
CA ALA A 27 10.98 -16.71 4.78
C ALA A 27 12.24 -17.10 4.00
N ASP A 28 13.14 -17.86 4.61
CA ASP A 28 14.47 -18.21 4.06
C ASP A 28 14.40 -19.01 2.74
N LEU A 29 13.24 -19.59 2.44
CA LEU A 29 12.96 -20.33 1.20
C LEU A 29 12.17 -19.50 0.16
N GLU A 30 11.79 -18.27 0.50
CA GLU A 30 11.06 -17.39 -0.40
C GLU A 30 12.03 -16.42 -1.07
N THR A 31 11.92 -16.29 -2.39
CA THR A 31 12.37 -15.10 -3.13
C THR A 31 11.24 -14.07 -3.21
N PRO A 32 11.52 -12.77 -3.46
CA PRO A 32 10.49 -11.77 -3.69
C PRO A 32 9.46 -12.21 -4.75
N VAL A 33 9.91 -12.81 -5.86
CA VAL A 33 9.02 -13.32 -6.90
C VAL A 33 8.13 -14.46 -6.38
N SER A 34 8.67 -15.43 -5.64
CA SER A 34 7.85 -16.52 -5.10
C SER A 34 6.83 -16.04 -4.07
N ALA A 35 7.20 -15.05 -3.23
CA ALA A 35 6.29 -14.41 -2.29
C ALA A 35 5.20 -13.63 -3.03
N PHE A 36 5.55 -12.91 -4.10
CA PHE A 36 4.60 -12.18 -4.95
C PHE A 36 3.55 -13.11 -5.53
N MET A 37 3.98 -14.21 -6.16
CA MET A 37 3.07 -15.17 -6.79
C MET A 37 2.04 -15.74 -5.81
N ARG A 38 2.40 -15.87 -4.52
CA ARG A 38 1.49 -16.34 -3.47
C ARG A 38 0.42 -15.31 -3.10
N ILE A 39 0.78 -14.03 -3.02
CA ILE A 39 -0.17 -12.98 -2.61
C ILE A 39 -0.96 -12.41 -3.79
N ALA A 40 -0.42 -12.48 -5.00
CA ALA A 40 -1.00 -11.89 -6.20
C ALA A 40 -2.08 -12.75 -6.83
N LYS A 41 -2.19 -14.03 -6.44
CA LYS A 41 -3.14 -14.97 -7.01
C LYS A 41 -4.57 -14.43 -6.88
N ASP A 42 -5.24 -14.27 -8.02
CA ASP A 42 -6.61 -13.75 -8.14
C ASP A 42 -6.80 -12.33 -7.55
N GLN A 43 -5.70 -11.58 -7.36
CA GLN A 43 -5.75 -10.22 -6.83
C GLN A 43 -5.52 -9.20 -7.95
N PRO A 44 -6.54 -8.43 -8.36
CA PRO A 44 -6.33 -7.30 -9.23
C PRO A 44 -5.46 -6.26 -8.51
N PHE A 45 -4.65 -5.52 -9.28
CA PHE A 45 -3.77 -4.46 -8.76
C PHE A 45 -2.63 -4.94 -7.84
N ALA A 46 -2.25 -6.22 -7.91
CA ALA A 46 -1.05 -6.70 -7.25
C ALA A 46 0.22 -6.09 -7.86
N PHE A 47 1.21 -5.78 -7.03
CA PHE A 47 2.50 -5.24 -7.46
C PHE A 47 3.67 -5.89 -6.73
N LEU A 48 4.82 -5.86 -7.40
CA LEU A 48 6.14 -6.14 -6.85
C LEU A 48 7.05 -4.98 -7.23
N LEU A 49 7.63 -4.30 -6.24
CA LEU A 49 8.64 -3.26 -6.41
C LEU A 49 9.97 -3.77 -5.87
N GLU A 50 10.96 -3.88 -6.74
CA GLU A 50 12.33 -4.21 -6.38
C GLU A 50 13.22 -3.03 -6.75
N SER A 51 14.07 -2.63 -5.81
CA SER A 51 15.10 -1.61 -6.07
C SER A 51 16.37 -2.30 -6.54
N VAL A 52 16.99 -1.78 -7.58
CA VAL A 52 18.29 -2.24 -8.09
C VAL A 52 19.24 -1.06 -7.95
N GLU A 53 20.10 -1.08 -6.93
CA GLU A 53 21.01 0.04 -6.65
C GLU A 53 22.23 0.02 -7.59
N GLN A 54 22.65 -1.18 -8.01
CA GLN A 54 23.62 -1.45 -9.07
C GLN A 54 23.17 -2.72 -9.81
N ALA A 55 23.60 -2.92 -11.07
CA ALA A 55 23.19 -4.04 -11.91
C ALA A 55 23.24 -5.42 -11.22
N ASP A 56 24.12 -5.58 -10.22
CA ASP A 56 24.34 -6.83 -9.48
C ASP A 56 23.98 -6.74 -7.98
N GLN A 57 23.34 -5.65 -7.50
CA GLN A 57 22.92 -5.49 -6.10
C GLN A 57 21.44 -5.17 -6.01
N LEU A 58 20.66 -6.17 -5.57
CA LEU A 58 19.28 -5.98 -5.12
C LEU A 58 19.28 -5.11 -3.86
N GLY A 59 18.37 -4.14 -3.80
CA GLY A 59 18.14 -3.34 -2.61
C GLY A 59 17.72 -4.21 -1.43
N ARG A 60 17.93 -3.70 -0.21
CA ARG A 60 17.64 -4.44 1.04
C ARG A 60 16.18 -4.90 1.17
N TYR A 61 15.25 -4.23 0.51
CA TYR A 61 13.82 -4.51 0.58
C TYR A 61 13.21 -4.65 -0.82
N SER A 62 12.38 -5.68 -0.99
CA SER A 62 11.37 -5.76 -2.04
C SER A 62 10.01 -5.50 -1.41
N PHE A 63 9.18 -4.69 -2.05
CA PHE A 63 7.82 -4.37 -1.58
C PHE A 63 6.78 -5.08 -2.43
N LEU A 64 5.85 -5.73 -1.75
CA LEU A 64 4.78 -6.48 -2.38
C LEU A 64 3.46 -6.00 -1.82
N GLY A 65 2.48 -5.81 -2.69
CA GLY A 65 1.14 -5.40 -2.29
C GLY A 65 0.09 -6.03 -3.19
N ALA A 66 -1.08 -6.28 -2.62
CA ALA A 66 -2.24 -6.84 -3.30
C ALA A 66 -3.50 -6.41 -2.55
N ASN A 67 -4.67 -6.53 -3.20
CA ASN A 67 -5.97 -6.23 -2.61
C ASN A 67 -6.05 -4.81 -1.99
N PRO A 68 -5.87 -3.73 -2.78
CA PRO A 68 -5.95 -2.37 -2.26
C PRO A 68 -7.37 -2.05 -1.77
N SER A 69 -7.48 -1.30 -0.66
CA SER A 69 -8.78 -0.85 -0.13
C SER A 69 -9.44 0.24 -0.98
N ILE A 70 -8.65 0.96 -1.77
CA ILE A 70 -9.09 2.02 -2.68
C ILE A 70 -8.33 1.90 -4.00
N VAL A 71 -9.04 2.06 -5.11
CA VAL A 71 -8.43 2.25 -6.43
C VAL A 71 -8.91 3.58 -7.01
N LEU A 72 -7.97 4.47 -7.34
CA LEU A 72 -8.23 5.72 -8.05
C LEU A 72 -7.81 5.55 -9.51
N LYS A 73 -8.73 5.81 -10.45
CA LYS A 73 -8.46 5.87 -11.88
C LYS A 73 -8.89 7.23 -12.41
N SER A 74 -8.14 7.77 -13.36
CA SER A 74 -8.51 9.00 -14.06
C SER A 74 -8.22 8.86 -15.55
N LYS A 75 -9.17 9.28 -16.39
CA LYS A 75 -8.98 9.34 -17.85
C LYS A 75 -9.69 10.57 -18.40
N GLY A 76 -8.94 11.48 -19.03
CA GLY A 76 -9.48 12.80 -19.36
C GLY A 76 -9.92 13.51 -18.07
N THR A 77 -11.16 13.97 -18.03
CA THR A 77 -11.77 14.61 -16.85
C THR A 77 -12.57 13.64 -15.98
N GLU A 78 -12.69 12.37 -16.37
CA GLU A 78 -13.43 11.38 -15.60
C GLU A 78 -12.52 10.73 -14.57
N VAL A 79 -12.95 10.80 -13.30
CA VAL A 79 -12.30 10.17 -12.15
C VAL A 79 -13.23 9.08 -11.60
N THR A 80 -12.67 7.90 -11.35
CA THR A 80 -13.36 6.79 -10.69
C THR A 80 -12.60 6.40 -9.44
N VAL A 81 -13.31 6.39 -8.31
CA VAL A 81 -12.81 5.88 -7.03
C VAL A 81 -13.58 4.61 -6.69
N THR A 82 -12.88 3.48 -6.64
CA THR A 82 -13.42 2.20 -6.16
C THR A 82 -13.05 2.02 -4.70
N ARG A 83 -14.02 1.81 -3.81
CA ARG A 83 -13.82 1.48 -2.39
C ARG A 83 -14.80 0.39 -1.96
N ASP A 84 -14.31 -0.67 -1.31
CA ASP A 84 -15.14 -1.80 -0.84
C ASP A 84 -16.05 -2.38 -1.95
N GLY A 85 -15.55 -2.44 -3.19
CA GLY A 85 -16.28 -2.93 -4.36
C GLY A 85 -17.34 -1.98 -4.91
N ARG A 86 -17.38 -0.73 -4.46
CA ARG A 86 -18.30 0.31 -4.94
C ARG A 86 -17.54 1.38 -5.69
N ASP A 87 -18.03 1.72 -6.88
CA ASP A 87 -17.48 2.77 -7.72
C ASP A 87 -18.23 4.08 -7.52
N GLU A 88 -17.47 5.15 -7.33
CA GLU A 88 -17.94 6.53 -7.41
C GLU A 88 -17.23 7.21 -8.59
N THR A 89 -18.01 7.69 -9.56
CA THR A 89 -17.49 8.36 -10.76
C THR A 89 -17.95 9.81 -10.78
N TYR A 90 -17.01 10.71 -11.04
CA TYR A 90 -17.27 12.16 -11.10
C TYR A 90 -16.26 12.85 -12.02
N ALA A 91 -16.56 14.10 -12.39
CA ALA A 91 -15.67 14.92 -13.21
C ALA A 91 -14.68 15.70 -12.34
N SER A 92 -13.40 15.72 -12.71
CA SER A 92 -12.36 16.56 -12.12
C SER A 92 -11.28 16.87 -13.15
N ASP A 93 -10.89 18.14 -13.25
CA ASP A 93 -9.78 18.58 -14.10
C ASP A 93 -8.42 18.44 -13.39
N TYR A 94 -8.40 17.99 -12.13
CA TYR A 94 -7.20 17.92 -11.30
C TYR A 94 -7.06 16.58 -10.57
N PRO A 95 -6.70 15.48 -11.28
CA PRO A 95 -6.66 14.14 -10.70
C PRO A 95 -5.64 13.95 -9.57
N LEU A 96 -4.51 14.68 -9.62
CA LEU A 96 -3.55 14.67 -8.50
C LEU A 96 -4.10 15.36 -7.25
N GLY A 97 -5.05 16.30 -7.42
CA GLY A 97 -5.81 16.87 -6.31
C GLY A 97 -6.74 15.85 -5.67
N GLU A 98 -7.38 14.99 -6.48
CA GLU A 98 -8.21 13.89 -5.97
C GLU A 98 -7.39 12.87 -5.18
N LEU A 99 -6.22 12.49 -5.69
CA LEU A 99 -5.30 11.63 -4.94
C LEU A 99 -4.89 12.27 -3.61
N ARG A 100 -4.52 13.56 -3.62
CA ARG A 100 -4.18 14.30 -2.41
C ARG A 100 -5.34 14.33 -1.41
N ARG A 101 -6.56 14.57 -1.89
CA ARG A 101 -7.79 14.60 -1.07
C ARG A 101 -8.03 13.25 -0.41
N LEU A 102 -7.92 12.16 -1.17
CA LEU A 102 -8.07 10.80 -0.64
C LEU A 102 -7.00 10.46 0.40
N MET A 103 -5.76 10.88 0.19
CA MET A 103 -4.67 10.61 1.12
C MET A 103 -4.76 11.46 2.40
N ALA A 104 -5.44 12.61 2.37
CA ALA A 104 -5.55 13.51 3.53
C ALA A 104 -6.30 12.88 4.72
N ASP A 105 -7.14 11.89 4.47
CA ASP A 105 -7.87 11.14 5.51
C ASP A 105 -6.95 10.21 6.33
N TYR A 106 -5.72 9.98 5.86
CA TYR A 106 -4.77 9.04 6.44
C TYR A 106 -3.57 9.78 7.05
N SER A 107 -3.35 9.57 8.35
CA SER A 107 -2.21 10.04 9.12
C SER A 107 -1.36 8.84 9.56
N PRO A 108 -0.30 8.48 8.80
CA PRO A 108 0.58 7.39 9.14
C PRO A 108 1.21 7.56 10.53
N VAL A 109 1.23 6.48 11.30
CA VAL A 109 1.91 6.43 12.59
C VAL A 109 3.29 5.80 12.42
N ALA A 110 4.35 6.54 12.77
CA ALA A 110 5.71 6.02 12.73
C ALA A 110 5.89 4.87 13.74
N ILE A 111 6.30 3.70 13.24
CA ILE A 111 6.61 2.53 14.05
C ILE A 111 8.12 2.27 13.96
N PRO A 112 8.86 2.35 15.09
CA PRO A 112 10.29 2.03 15.09
C PRO A 112 10.56 0.59 14.67
N GLY A 113 11.59 0.39 13.83
CA GLY A 113 12.11 -0.94 13.49
C GLY A 113 11.50 -1.63 12.27
N ILE A 114 10.54 -1.02 11.58
CA ILE A 114 10.00 -1.54 10.31
C ILE A 114 10.42 -0.66 9.12
N PRO A 115 10.36 -1.17 7.87
CA PRO A 115 10.65 -0.36 6.68
C PRO A 115 9.77 0.88 6.58
N GLU A 116 10.30 1.95 5.99
CA GLU A 116 9.58 3.23 5.84
C GLU A 116 8.31 3.08 5.00
N PHE A 117 8.33 2.21 4.00
CA PHE A 117 7.15 1.88 3.21
C PHE A 117 6.39 0.68 3.80
N HIS A 118 5.24 0.96 4.39
CA HIS A 118 4.34 -0.03 5.02
C HIS A 118 2.87 0.25 4.68
N GLY A 119 2.63 0.95 3.57
CA GLY A 119 1.31 1.34 3.08
C GLY A 119 1.35 2.70 2.36
N GLY A 120 0.39 2.93 1.47
CA GLY A 120 0.28 4.17 0.70
C GLY A 120 -0.40 3.96 -0.64
N ALA A 121 -0.30 4.96 -1.52
CA ALA A 121 -0.75 4.87 -2.90
C ALA A 121 0.40 4.36 -3.80
N VAL A 122 0.12 3.36 -4.63
CA VAL A 122 1.05 2.81 -5.62
C VAL A 122 0.34 2.73 -6.96
N GLY A 123 1.01 3.15 -8.03
CA GLY A 123 0.43 3.19 -9.37
C GLY A 123 1.34 3.93 -10.35
N TYR A 124 0.74 4.42 -11.43
CA TYR A 124 1.43 5.15 -12.48
C TYR A 124 0.64 6.40 -12.89
N ILE A 125 1.34 7.36 -13.50
CA ILE A 125 0.79 8.53 -14.17
C ILE A 125 1.31 8.48 -15.61
N GLY A 126 0.44 8.70 -16.59
CA GLY A 126 0.77 8.64 -18.01
C GLY A 126 0.08 9.71 -18.82
#